data_AF-A0A3N5U1W1-F1
#
_entry.id   AF-A0A3N5U1W1-F1
#
_cell.length_a   1.000
_cell.length_b   1.000
_cell.length_c   1.000
_cell.angle_alpha   90.00
_cell.angle_beta   90.00
_cell.angle_gamma   90.00
#
_symmetry.space_group_name_H-M   'P 1'
#
loop_
_entity.id
_entity.type
_entity.pdbx_description
1 polymer ?
#
loop_
_entity_poly.entity_id
_entity_poly.type
_entity_poly.pdbx_seq_one_letter_code
_entity_poly.pdbx_strand_id
1 'polypeptide(L)'
;MKITRRILMRLSNGMVFRLLVLGLCIAMSVSSVFAGQTAKAEKDGKAVKTEKAVKAEKVVKSDKVETVEAPKGNIAVVNGAAILWEDFDREIIGVQEQAASRGEKIDDARMSEIKKKVLEKLIDGELLYQESQKMGIKVEDSAVDEQYAKLKDQYPSDEGFNKELAKVKLTEASLKNQIKQVMVIQQFIDKEFVQKITVSDEELKAFFETHLKSRIEQNLKQEKIQTEVSSYLDKLKEKAKVERNLP
;
A
#
# COMPACT_ATOMS: atom_id res chain seq x y z
N MET A 1 -26.11 -11.70 17.86
CA MET A 1 -24.63 -11.51 17.79
C MET A 1 -23.92 -12.11 16.56
N LYS A 2 -24.62 -12.63 15.52
CA LYS A 2 -23.98 -13.22 14.33
C LYS A 2 -23.79 -12.25 13.14
N ILE A 3 -24.43 -11.08 13.17
CA ILE A 3 -24.39 -10.11 12.06
C ILE A 3 -23.13 -9.22 12.12
N THR A 4 -22.67 -8.88 13.34
CA THR A 4 -21.52 -8.00 13.56
C THR A 4 -20.17 -8.63 13.16
N ARG A 5 -20.04 -9.98 13.25
CA ARG A 5 -18.83 -10.69 12.79
C ARG A 5 -18.71 -10.75 11.26
N ARG A 6 -19.82 -10.74 10.50
CA ARG A 6 -19.77 -10.74 9.02
C ARG A 6 -19.30 -9.40 8.44
N ILE A 7 -19.59 -8.29 9.12
CA ILE A 7 -19.17 -6.95 8.70
C ILE A 7 -17.67 -6.77 8.96
N LEU A 8 -17.17 -7.29 10.09
CA LEU A 8 -15.75 -7.22 10.43
C LEU A 8 -14.87 -8.09 9.52
N MET A 9 -15.35 -9.27 9.07
CA MET A 9 -14.63 -10.12 8.11
C MET A 9 -14.61 -9.56 6.68
N ARG A 10 -15.65 -8.83 6.26
CA ARG A 10 -15.68 -8.17 4.93
C ARG A 10 -14.67 -7.02 4.78
N LEU A 11 -14.26 -6.40 5.89
CA LEU A 11 -13.24 -5.34 5.89
C LEU A 11 -11.81 -5.89 5.93
N SER A 12 -11.60 -7.09 6.48
CA SER A 12 -10.28 -7.72 6.58
C SER A 12 -9.84 -8.43 5.30
N ASN A 13 -10.78 -9.05 4.57
CA ASN A 13 -10.42 -9.91 3.42
C ASN A 13 -10.11 -9.11 2.14
N GLY A 14 -10.68 -7.91 1.98
CA GLY A 14 -10.33 -7.02 0.86
C GLY A 14 -8.94 -6.35 1.01
N MET A 15 -8.39 -6.32 2.23
CA MET A 15 -7.07 -5.71 2.49
C MET A 15 -5.92 -6.54 1.92
N VAL A 16 -6.08 -7.86 1.85
CA VAL A 16 -5.05 -8.79 1.35
C VAL A 16 -5.01 -8.81 -0.18
N PHE A 17 -6.15 -8.72 -0.86
CA PHE A 17 -6.20 -8.55 -2.31
C PHE A 17 -5.56 -7.24 -2.76
N ARG A 18 -5.74 -6.16 -1.98
CA ARG A 18 -5.13 -4.85 -2.27
C ARG A 18 -3.60 -4.88 -2.14
N LEU A 19 -3.03 -5.72 -1.28
CA LEU A 19 -1.57 -5.89 -1.18
C LEU A 19 -0.97 -6.69 -2.35
N LEU A 20 -1.78 -7.49 -3.06
CA LEU A 20 -1.32 -8.39 -4.12
C LEU A 20 -1.60 -7.86 -5.53
N VAL A 21 -2.68 -7.09 -5.72
CA VAL A 21 -3.07 -6.53 -7.03
C VAL A 21 -2.52 -5.11 -7.27
N LEU A 22 -2.22 -4.34 -6.21
CA LEU A 22 -1.71 -2.96 -6.33
C LEU A 22 -0.21 -2.87 -6.04
N GLY A 23 0.53 -3.85 -6.52
CA GLY A 23 1.99 -3.83 -6.51
C GLY A 23 2.61 -4.35 -5.22
N LEU A 24 3.48 -5.32 -5.46
CA LEU A 24 4.62 -5.72 -4.67
C LEU A 24 5.05 -4.63 -3.66
N CYS A 25 4.78 -4.86 -2.38
CA CYS A 25 5.54 -4.21 -1.31
C CYS A 25 6.96 -4.79 -1.31
N ILE A 26 7.79 -4.38 -2.27
CA ILE A 26 9.23 -4.44 -2.06
C ILE A 26 9.55 -3.33 -1.05
N ALA A 27 10.12 -3.73 0.09
CA ALA A 27 10.63 -2.90 1.19
C ALA A 27 9.59 -2.28 2.15
N MET A 28 9.00 -3.13 3.01
CA MET A 28 8.68 -2.76 4.40
C MET A 28 9.60 -3.50 5.39
N SER A 29 10.90 -3.50 5.13
CA SER A 29 11.90 -3.96 6.11
C SER A 29 13.21 -3.18 6.02
N VAL A 30 13.14 -1.84 6.07
CA VAL A 30 14.22 -1.01 6.62
C VAL A 30 13.60 0.15 7.42
N SER A 31 13.48 -0.07 8.72
CA SER A 31 13.46 0.88 9.84
C SER A 31 13.12 2.36 9.58
N SER A 32 11.91 2.78 9.92
CA SER A 32 11.62 4.18 10.27
C SER A 32 11.90 4.43 11.75
N VAL A 33 13.18 4.61 12.09
CA VAL A 33 13.62 5.46 13.20
C VAL A 33 14.09 6.76 12.56
N PHE A 34 13.19 7.72 12.38
CA PHE A 34 13.54 9.13 12.37
C PHE A 34 12.30 9.93 12.74
N ALA A 35 12.20 10.23 14.04
CA ALA A 35 11.27 11.20 14.57
C ALA A 35 11.98 12.56 14.61
N GLY A 36 11.30 13.58 14.11
CA GLY A 36 11.48 14.96 14.57
C GLY A 36 12.35 15.86 13.69
N GLN A 37 11.70 16.75 12.95
CA GLN A 37 11.79 18.19 13.22
C GLN A 37 10.70 18.97 12.49
N THR A 38 9.96 19.75 13.27
CA THR A 38 8.98 20.75 12.87
C THR A 38 9.67 22.09 12.61
N ALA A 39 9.28 22.80 11.55
CA ALA A 39 9.40 24.26 11.46
C ALA A 39 8.27 24.85 10.61
N LYS A 40 7.90 26.09 10.92
CA LYS A 40 6.59 26.75 10.73
C LYS A 40 6.80 28.10 10.01
N ALA A 41 5.79 28.51 9.23
CA ALA A 41 5.47 29.88 8.75
C ALA A 41 6.48 30.51 7.75
N GLU A 42 6.14 31.42 6.82
CA GLU A 42 5.00 32.34 6.68
C GLU A 42 4.84 32.81 5.21
N LYS A 43 3.73 33.49 4.95
CA LYS A 43 3.19 34.05 3.69
C LYS A 43 4.02 35.21 3.13
N ASP A 44 3.87 35.46 1.82
CA ASP A 44 3.45 36.79 1.31
C ASP A 44 2.96 36.67 -0.13
N GLY A 45 1.91 37.43 -0.47
CA GLY A 45 1.19 37.35 -1.74
C GLY A 45 1.44 38.54 -2.66
N LYS A 46 0.94 38.45 -3.91
CA LYS A 46 0.30 39.58 -4.59
C LYS A 46 -0.48 39.14 -5.83
N ALA A 47 -1.68 39.69 -5.93
CA ALA A 47 -2.61 39.59 -7.03
C ALA A 47 -2.16 40.39 -8.27
N VAL A 48 -2.57 39.95 -9.46
CA VAL A 48 -2.92 40.84 -10.58
C VAL A 48 -4.19 40.30 -11.25
N LYS A 49 -5.21 41.17 -11.32
CA LYS A 49 -6.44 41.04 -12.09
C LYS A 49 -6.20 41.56 -13.51
N THR A 50 -6.86 40.97 -14.52
CA THR A 50 -7.51 41.77 -15.56
C THR A 50 -8.72 41.03 -16.12
N GLU A 51 -9.88 41.67 -16.00
CA GLU A 51 -11.12 41.35 -16.70
C GLU A 51 -11.00 41.65 -18.19
N LYS A 52 -11.72 40.90 -19.04
CA LYS A 52 -12.76 41.52 -19.87
C LYS A 52 -13.78 40.50 -20.38
N ALA A 53 -15.04 40.78 -20.09
CA ALA A 53 -16.22 40.12 -20.64
C ALA A 53 -16.62 40.76 -21.97
N VAL A 54 -17.21 39.96 -22.88
CA VAL A 54 -18.32 40.38 -23.75
C VAL A 54 -19.34 39.24 -23.82
N LYS A 55 -20.61 39.61 -23.74
CA LYS A 55 -21.82 38.78 -23.57
C LYS A 55 -22.64 38.76 -24.87
N ALA A 56 -23.42 37.67 -25.02
CA ALA A 56 -24.74 37.53 -25.66
C ALA A 56 -24.82 37.42 -27.22
N GLU A 57 -25.70 36.62 -27.84
CA GLU A 57 -26.90 35.88 -27.37
C GLU A 57 -27.30 34.71 -28.32
N LYS A 58 -27.89 33.65 -27.73
CA LYS A 58 -28.84 32.59 -28.19
C LYS A 58 -28.97 32.14 -29.67
N VAL A 59 -29.19 30.82 -29.85
CA VAL A 59 -30.53 30.18 -30.10
C VAL A 59 -30.39 28.63 -30.25
N VAL A 60 -31.15 27.87 -29.41
CA VAL A 60 -31.79 26.52 -29.62
C VAL A 60 -30.86 25.28 -29.78
N LYS A 61 -31.15 24.04 -29.33
CA LYS A 61 -32.01 23.36 -28.32
C LYS A 61 -31.61 21.86 -28.43
N SER A 62 -31.50 21.17 -27.29
CA SER A 62 -31.59 19.70 -27.05
C SER A 62 -31.26 18.72 -28.19
N ASP A 63 -30.21 17.92 -28.06
CA ASP A 63 -30.37 16.50 -27.66
C ASP A 63 -29.04 15.89 -27.19
N LYS A 64 -29.12 15.24 -26.04
CA LYS A 64 -28.02 14.76 -25.21
C LYS A 64 -27.73 13.31 -25.56
N VAL A 65 -26.66 13.09 -26.33
CA VAL A 65 -25.93 11.81 -26.35
C VAL A 65 -24.50 12.15 -25.90
N GLU A 66 -24.27 12.16 -24.59
CA GLU A 66 -22.92 12.24 -24.04
C GLU A 66 -22.26 10.86 -24.19
N THR A 67 -21.60 10.73 -25.34
CA THR A 67 -20.32 10.06 -25.59
C THR A 67 -19.74 9.23 -24.45
N VAL A 68 -19.66 7.93 -24.71
CA VAL A 68 -18.81 6.96 -24.02
C VAL A 68 -17.35 7.33 -24.30
N GLU A 69 -16.62 7.88 -23.33
CA GLU A 69 -15.16 8.06 -23.48
C GLU A 69 -14.41 6.75 -23.21
N ALA A 70 -13.69 6.26 -24.23
CA ALA A 70 -12.57 5.33 -24.12
C ALA A 70 -11.59 5.54 -25.30
N PRO A 71 -10.26 5.40 -25.12
CA PRO A 71 -9.45 5.48 -23.90
C PRO A 71 -8.55 6.74 -23.89
N LYS A 72 -8.23 7.25 -22.70
CA LYS A 72 -7.04 8.11 -22.54
C LYS A 72 -5.83 7.21 -22.79
N GLY A 73 -4.94 7.61 -23.71
CA GLY A 73 -3.88 6.76 -24.28
C GLY A 73 -2.79 6.28 -23.30
N ASN A 74 -1.53 6.49 -23.65
CA ASN A 74 -0.40 6.24 -22.75
C ASN A 74 -0.13 7.44 -21.83
N ILE A 75 0.28 7.18 -20.59
CA ILE A 75 0.74 8.20 -19.65
C ILE A 75 2.26 8.35 -19.67
N ALA A 76 2.96 7.28 -20.06
CA ALA A 76 4.40 7.27 -20.27
C ALA A 76 4.80 6.19 -21.29
N VAL A 77 6.02 6.28 -21.81
CA VAL A 77 6.62 5.26 -22.68
C VAL A 77 8.04 4.99 -22.17
N VAL A 78 8.35 3.71 -21.95
CA VAL A 78 9.64 3.23 -21.43
C VAL A 78 10.25 2.30 -22.45
N ASN A 79 11.33 2.73 -23.12
CA ASN A 79 12.01 1.96 -24.17
C ASN A 79 11.07 1.40 -25.26
N GLY A 80 10.00 2.13 -25.58
CA GLY A 80 8.99 1.74 -26.57
C GLY A 80 7.79 0.96 -26.01
N ALA A 81 7.83 0.53 -24.75
CA ALA A 81 6.67 -0.03 -24.05
C ALA A 81 5.79 1.08 -23.49
N ALA A 82 4.49 1.03 -23.74
CA ALA A 82 3.54 2.03 -23.28
C ALA A 82 3.02 1.69 -21.88
N ILE A 83 3.05 2.67 -20.97
CA ILE A 83 2.35 2.63 -19.69
C ILE A 83 0.99 3.29 -19.91
N LEU A 84 -0.09 2.56 -19.68
CA LEU A 84 -1.45 3.01 -19.98
C LEU A 84 -2.01 3.90 -18.88
N TRP A 85 -2.86 4.86 -19.25
CA TRP A 85 -3.64 5.63 -18.27
C TRP A 85 -4.51 4.75 -17.38
N GLU A 86 -5.02 3.63 -17.91
CA GLU A 86 -5.85 2.69 -17.16
C GLU A 86 -5.08 2.02 -16.02
N ASP A 87 -3.79 1.73 -16.22
CA ASP A 87 -2.92 1.17 -15.19
C ASP A 87 -2.64 2.20 -14.10
N PHE A 88 -2.39 3.43 -14.51
CA PHE A 88 -2.21 4.55 -13.61
C PHE A 88 -3.46 4.82 -12.75
N ASP A 89 -4.62 4.96 -13.39
CA ASP A 89 -5.88 5.24 -12.68
C ASP A 89 -6.22 4.11 -11.70
N ARG A 90 -5.95 2.85 -12.05
CA ARG A 90 -6.17 1.71 -11.17
C ARG A 90 -5.30 1.78 -9.91
N GLU A 91 -4.03 2.11 -10.04
CA GLU A 91 -3.13 2.30 -8.90
C GLU A 91 -3.59 3.45 -8.00
N ILE A 92 -4.07 4.56 -8.59
CA ILE A 92 -4.62 5.69 -7.84
C ILE A 92 -5.87 5.31 -7.06
N ILE A 93 -6.81 4.58 -7.69
CA ILE A 93 -8.01 4.05 -7.01
C ILE A 93 -7.60 3.22 -5.80
N GLY A 94 -6.60 2.34 -5.98
CA GLY A 94 -6.05 1.53 -4.89
C GLY A 94 -5.55 2.35 -3.70
N VAL A 95 -4.75 3.39 -3.96
CA VAL A 95 -4.23 4.27 -2.91
C VAL A 95 -5.36 5.03 -2.20
N GLN A 96 -6.36 5.51 -2.95
CA GLN A 96 -7.52 6.22 -2.39
C GLN A 96 -8.35 5.33 -1.49
N GLU A 97 -8.63 4.09 -1.93
CA GLU A 97 -9.37 3.13 -1.13
C GLU A 97 -8.63 2.74 0.15
N GLN A 98 -7.31 2.60 0.07
CA GLN A 98 -6.48 2.32 1.24
C GLN A 98 -6.54 3.47 2.25
N ALA A 99 -6.42 4.72 1.79
CA ALA A 99 -6.57 5.89 2.66
C ALA A 99 -7.98 5.96 3.29
N ALA A 100 -9.02 5.74 2.48
CA ALA A 100 -10.40 5.74 2.95
C ALA A 100 -10.64 4.66 4.03
N SER A 101 -10.04 3.47 3.88
CA SER A 101 -10.14 2.38 4.86
C SER A 101 -9.50 2.73 6.22
N ARG A 102 -8.52 3.64 6.22
CA ARG A 102 -7.89 4.19 7.44
C ARG A 102 -8.59 5.46 7.95
N GLY A 103 -9.67 5.91 7.31
CA GLY A 103 -10.34 7.17 7.63
C GLY A 103 -9.52 8.41 7.27
N GLU A 104 -8.48 8.26 6.44
CA GLU A 104 -7.64 9.36 5.98
C GLU A 104 -8.30 10.08 4.80
N LYS A 105 -8.29 11.40 4.83
CA LYS A 105 -8.61 12.23 3.66
C LYS A 105 -7.32 12.54 2.90
N ILE A 106 -7.39 12.49 1.57
CA ILE A 106 -6.30 12.92 0.69
C ILE A 106 -6.69 14.29 0.13
N ASP A 107 -5.92 15.31 0.47
CA ASP A 107 -6.07 16.65 -0.13
C ASP A 107 -5.37 16.72 -1.50
N ASP A 108 -5.55 17.83 -2.21
CA ASP A 108 -5.04 17.98 -3.58
C ASP A 108 -3.50 17.95 -3.65
N ALA A 109 -2.82 18.48 -2.64
CA ALA A 109 -1.36 18.48 -2.55
C ALA A 109 -0.83 17.04 -2.42
N ARG A 110 -1.38 16.27 -1.48
CA ARG A 110 -1.04 14.87 -1.28
C ARG A 110 -1.43 14.03 -2.49
N MET A 111 -2.55 14.32 -3.15
CA MET A 111 -2.96 13.63 -4.37
C MET A 111 -1.96 13.84 -5.51
N SER A 112 -1.42 15.06 -5.66
CA SER A 112 -0.38 15.34 -6.66
C SER A 112 0.90 14.54 -6.42
N GLU A 113 1.32 14.42 -5.16
CA GLU A 113 2.48 13.59 -4.80
C GLU A 113 2.22 12.09 -5.04
N ILE A 114 1.02 11.60 -4.70
CA ILE A 114 0.62 10.23 -4.96
C ILE A 114 0.67 9.94 -6.45
N LYS A 115 0.12 10.83 -7.29
CA LYS A 115 0.16 10.70 -8.75
C LYS A 115 1.58 10.57 -9.28
N LYS A 116 2.51 11.41 -8.81
CA LYS A 116 3.92 11.30 -9.20
C LYS A 116 4.50 9.95 -8.78
N LYS A 117 4.33 9.56 -7.52
CA LYS A 117 4.85 8.28 -6.99
C LYS A 117 4.30 7.06 -7.72
N VAL A 118 3.01 7.08 -8.08
CA VAL A 118 2.39 6.00 -8.84
C VAL A 118 2.97 5.92 -10.26
N LEU A 119 3.17 7.06 -10.94
CA LEU A 119 3.78 7.06 -12.26
C LEU A 119 5.21 6.52 -12.22
N GLU A 120 6.02 7.01 -11.27
CA GLU A 120 7.40 6.51 -11.08
C GLU A 120 7.41 5.01 -10.78
N LYS A 121 6.53 4.53 -9.90
CA LYS A 121 6.40 3.09 -9.60
C LYS A 121 6.09 2.25 -10.86
N LEU A 122 5.21 2.74 -11.74
CA LEU A 122 4.88 2.04 -12.98
C LEU A 122 6.07 2.03 -13.95
N ILE A 123 6.82 3.13 -14.02
CA ILE A 123 8.05 3.23 -14.81
C ILE A 123 9.11 2.26 -14.27
N ASP A 124 9.35 2.26 -12.97
CA ASP A 124 10.31 1.36 -12.31
C ASP A 124 9.92 -0.11 -12.53
N GLY A 125 8.63 -0.44 -12.39
CA GLY A 125 8.11 -1.78 -12.64
C GLY A 125 8.33 -2.24 -14.08
N GLU A 126 8.08 -1.36 -15.06
CA GLU A 126 8.33 -1.65 -16.48
C GLU A 126 9.83 -1.83 -16.77
N LEU A 127 10.70 -1.00 -16.19
CA LEU A 127 12.15 -1.14 -16.34
C LEU A 127 12.65 -2.48 -15.77
N LEU A 128 12.20 -2.85 -14.57
CA LEU A 128 12.54 -4.13 -13.96
C LEU A 128 12.00 -5.32 -14.78
N TYR A 129 10.79 -5.19 -15.33
CA TYR A 129 10.23 -6.21 -16.21
C TYR A 129 11.07 -6.38 -17.48
N GLN A 130 11.44 -5.29 -18.15
CA GLN A 130 12.29 -5.35 -19.33
C GLN A 130 13.65 -6.00 -19.02
N GLU A 131 14.26 -5.65 -17.88
CA GLU A 131 15.55 -6.24 -17.49
C GLU A 131 15.42 -7.73 -17.18
N SER A 132 14.35 -8.14 -16.49
CA SER A 132 14.06 -9.54 -16.21
C SER A 132 13.91 -10.38 -17.50
N GLN A 133 13.34 -9.78 -18.55
CA GLN A 133 13.18 -10.42 -19.86
C GLN A 133 14.50 -10.55 -20.60
N LYS A 134 15.38 -9.53 -20.53
CA LYS A 134 16.75 -9.62 -21.09
C LYS A 134 17.57 -10.72 -20.42
N MET A 135 17.35 -10.95 -19.12
CA MET A 135 17.98 -12.02 -18.34
C MET A 135 17.35 -13.40 -18.58
N GLY A 136 16.33 -13.49 -19.45
CA GLY A 136 15.68 -14.74 -19.83
C GLY A 136 14.89 -15.41 -18.71
N ILE A 137 14.45 -14.64 -17.71
CA ILE A 137 13.68 -15.15 -16.58
C ILE A 137 12.26 -15.47 -17.05
N LYS A 138 11.79 -16.67 -16.73
CA LYS A 138 10.48 -17.17 -17.17
C LYS A 138 9.74 -17.78 -15.99
N VAL A 139 8.44 -17.54 -15.98
CA VAL A 139 7.50 -18.13 -15.03
C VAL A 139 6.50 -18.95 -15.83
N GLU A 140 6.34 -20.21 -15.43
CA GLU A 140 5.40 -21.15 -16.02
C GLU A 140 3.96 -20.72 -15.75
N ASP A 141 3.08 -20.93 -16.73
CA ASP A 141 1.67 -20.51 -16.62
C ASP A 141 0.95 -21.23 -15.48
N SER A 142 1.34 -22.47 -15.14
CA SER A 142 0.79 -23.20 -13.99
C SER A 142 1.06 -22.47 -12.66
N ALA A 143 2.25 -21.87 -12.50
CA ALA A 143 2.59 -21.11 -11.31
C ALA A 143 1.77 -19.81 -11.22
N VAL A 144 1.47 -19.18 -12.37
CA VAL A 144 0.59 -18.02 -12.46
C VAL A 144 -0.84 -18.41 -12.07
N ASP A 145 -1.34 -19.53 -12.57
CA ASP A 145 -2.67 -20.05 -12.24
C ASP A 145 -2.80 -20.39 -10.75
N GLU A 146 -1.77 -20.98 -10.14
CA GLU A 146 -1.73 -21.23 -8.70
C GLU A 146 -1.79 -19.93 -7.88
N GLN A 147 -1.05 -18.89 -8.29
CA GLN A 147 -1.09 -17.60 -7.60
C GLN A 147 -2.44 -16.89 -7.80
N TYR A 148 -3.00 -16.98 -9.01
CA TYR A 148 -4.34 -16.48 -9.29
C TYR A 148 -5.39 -17.18 -8.42
N ALA A 149 -5.32 -18.51 -8.29
CA ALA A 149 -6.22 -19.27 -7.42
C ALA A 149 -6.08 -18.85 -5.96
N LYS A 150 -4.85 -18.73 -5.44
CA LYS A 150 -4.59 -18.24 -4.07
C LYS A 150 -5.15 -16.85 -3.83
N LEU A 151 -5.05 -15.97 -4.83
CA LEU A 151 -5.60 -14.61 -4.75
C LEU A 151 -7.13 -14.65 -4.72
N LYS A 152 -7.74 -15.50 -5.53
CA LYS A 152 -9.19 -15.71 -5.59
C LYS A 152 -9.73 -16.30 -4.27
N ASP A 153 -9.01 -17.24 -3.65
CA ASP A 153 -9.38 -17.89 -2.38
C ASP A 153 -9.44 -16.93 -1.18
N GLN A 154 -8.86 -15.73 -1.30
CA GLN A 154 -9.00 -14.69 -0.28
C GLN A 154 -10.44 -14.13 -0.19
N TYR A 155 -11.25 -14.41 -1.22
CA TYR A 155 -12.62 -13.93 -1.30
C TYR A 155 -13.62 -14.96 -0.78
N PRO A 156 -14.66 -14.52 -0.06
CA PRO A 156 -15.74 -15.42 0.37
C PRO A 156 -16.52 -16.06 -0.78
N SER A 157 -16.47 -15.47 -1.99
CA SER A 157 -17.13 -16.00 -3.18
C SER A 157 -16.54 -15.43 -4.47
N ASP A 158 -16.67 -16.20 -5.55
CA ASP A 158 -16.32 -15.79 -6.92
C ASP A 158 -17.03 -14.51 -7.35
N GLU A 159 -18.29 -14.33 -6.96
CA GLU A 159 -19.05 -13.11 -7.22
C GLU A 159 -18.38 -11.89 -6.56
N GLY A 160 -17.90 -12.05 -5.33
CA GLY A 160 -17.18 -10.99 -4.61
C GLY A 160 -15.87 -10.60 -5.31
N PHE A 161 -15.13 -11.60 -5.78
CA PHE A 161 -13.90 -11.40 -6.54
C PHE A 161 -14.14 -10.70 -7.87
N ASN A 162 -15.10 -11.21 -8.67
CA ASN A 162 -15.44 -10.64 -9.97
C ASN A 162 -15.99 -9.21 -9.86
N LYS A 163 -16.74 -8.92 -8.79
CA LYS A 163 -17.18 -7.55 -8.50
C LYS A 163 -16.00 -6.62 -8.24
N GLU A 164 -14.95 -7.10 -7.56
CA GLU A 164 -13.76 -6.30 -7.33
C GLU A 164 -13.00 -6.05 -8.64
N LEU A 165 -12.79 -7.07 -9.45
CA LEU A 165 -12.20 -6.94 -10.78
C LEU A 165 -12.95 -5.92 -11.65
N ALA A 166 -14.28 -5.95 -11.62
CA ALA A 166 -15.11 -5.01 -12.36
C ALA A 166 -14.94 -3.55 -11.90
N LYS A 167 -14.77 -3.30 -10.59
CA LYS A 167 -14.53 -1.93 -10.07
C LYS A 167 -13.24 -1.34 -10.61
N VAL A 168 -12.19 -2.16 -10.70
CA VAL A 168 -10.88 -1.76 -11.23
C VAL A 168 -10.73 -2.00 -12.73
N LYS A 169 -11.84 -2.29 -13.42
CA LYS A 169 -11.92 -2.53 -14.88
C LYS A 169 -10.92 -3.56 -15.39
N LEU A 170 -10.73 -4.63 -14.64
CA LEU A 170 -9.71 -5.62 -14.89
C LEU A 170 -10.33 -6.97 -15.29
N THR A 171 -9.76 -7.65 -16.26
CA THR A 171 -10.20 -9.00 -16.67
C THR A 171 -9.35 -10.06 -15.99
N GLU A 172 -9.84 -11.30 -15.91
CA GLU A 172 -9.03 -12.43 -15.42
C GLU A 172 -7.72 -12.58 -16.21
N ALA A 173 -7.76 -12.47 -17.54
CA ALA A 173 -6.57 -12.57 -18.38
C ALA A 173 -5.57 -11.45 -18.08
N SER A 174 -6.05 -10.21 -17.94
CA SER A 174 -5.23 -9.07 -17.55
C SER A 174 -4.61 -9.27 -16.16
N LEU A 175 -5.35 -9.83 -15.21
CA LEU A 175 -4.84 -10.13 -13.87
C LEU A 175 -3.73 -11.17 -13.90
N LYS A 176 -3.93 -12.27 -14.63
CA LYS A 176 -2.91 -13.31 -14.77
C LYS A 176 -1.65 -12.77 -15.42
N ASN A 177 -1.77 -11.89 -16.42
CA ASN A 177 -0.63 -11.21 -17.01
C ASN A 177 0.13 -10.34 -16.00
N GLN A 178 -0.58 -9.59 -15.16
CA GLN A 178 0.04 -8.79 -14.10
C GLN A 178 0.73 -9.65 -13.05
N ILE A 179 0.09 -10.74 -12.63
CA ILE A 179 0.69 -11.73 -11.72
C ILE A 179 1.99 -12.28 -12.33
N LYS A 180 1.95 -12.66 -13.62
CA LYS A 180 3.14 -13.15 -14.34
C LYS A 180 4.26 -12.12 -14.35
N GLN A 181 3.98 -10.88 -14.71
CA GLN A 181 4.98 -9.79 -14.70
C GLN A 181 5.62 -9.62 -13.32
N VAL A 182 4.79 -9.56 -12.28
CA VAL A 182 5.25 -9.45 -10.89
C VAL A 182 6.14 -10.63 -10.48
N MET A 183 5.74 -11.86 -10.83
CA MET A 183 6.53 -13.05 -10.49
C MET A 183 7.89 -13.08 -11.22
N VAL A 184 7.92 -12.66 -12.48
CA VAL A 184 9.17 -12.59 -13.26
C VAL A 184 10.10 -11.53 -12.64
N ILE A 185 9.58 -10.36 -12.27
CA ILE A 185 10.36 -9.32 -11.57
C ILE A 185 10.87 -9.82 -10.22
N GLN A 186 10.04 -10.53 -9.44
CA GLN A 186 10.46 -11.07 -8.14
C GLN A 186 11.61 -12.06 -8.30
N GLN A 187 11.51 -13.00 -9.25
CA GLN A 187 12.59 -13.95 -9.53
C GLN A 187 13.88 -13.25 -10.01
N PHE A 188 13.75 -12.17 -10.77
CA PHE A 188 14.89 -11.33 -11.15
C PHE A 188 15.57 -10.74 -9.93
N ILE A 189 14.80 -10.11 -9.04
CA ILE A 189 15.35 -9.47 -7.85
C ILE A 189 16.01 -10.49 -6.93
N ASP A 190 15.37 -11.66 -6.76
CA ASP A 190 15.88 -12.72 -5.91
C ASP A 190 17.24 -13.23 -6.41
N LYS A 191 17.36 -13.47 -7.72
CA LYS A 191 18.58 -13.97 -8.35
C LYS A 191 19.68 -12.93 -8.41
N GLU A 192 19.34 -11.70 -8.76
CA GLU A 192 20.34 -10.66 -9.05
C GLU A 192 20.85 -9.96 -7.79
N PHE A 193 20.01 -9.82 -6.76
CA PHE A 193 20.34 -9.07 -5.56
C PHE A 193 20.28 -9.94 -4.31
N VAL A 194 19.12 -10.56 -4.01
CA VAL A 194 18.90 -11.21 -2.71
C VAL A 194 19.89 -12.33 -2.46
N GLN A 195 20.11 -13.21 -3.44
CA GLN A 195 21.05 -14.33 -3.32
C GLN A 195 22.53 -13.89 -3.20
N LYS A 196 22.84 -12.64 -3.57
CA LYS A 196 24.20 -12.08 -3.50
C LYS A 196 24.46 -11.29 -2.22
N ILE A 197 23.42 -10.96 -1.47
CA ILE A 197 23.52 -10.22 -0.21
C ILE A 197 23.74 -11.22 0.93
N THR A 198 24.87 -11.07 1.63
CA THR A 198 25.17 -11.81 2.85
C THR A 198 25.25 -10.84 4.01
N VAL A 199 24.58 -11.16 5.12
CA VAL A 199 24.71 -10.41 6.37
C VAL A 199 25.71 -11.13 7.25
N SER A 200 26.79 -10.44 7.62
CA SER A 200 27.81 -10.97 8.51
C SER A 200 27.36 -10.94 9.98
N ASP A 201 27.94 -11.81 10.81
CA ASP A 201 27.70 -11.81 12.25
C ASP A 201 28.19 -10.49 12.89
N GLU A 202 29.24 -9.89 12.35
CA GLU A 202 29.75 -8.59 12.77
C GLU A 202 28.75 -7.46 12.50
N GLU A 203 28.16 -7.41 11.30
CA GLU A 203 27.11 -6.44 10.97
C GLU A 203 25.89 -6.63 11.85
N LEU A 204 25.47 -7.89 12.07
CA LEU A 204 24.35 -8.22 12.93
C LEU A 204 24.59 -7.79 14.39
N LYS A 205 25.79 -8.05 14.91
CA LYS A 205 26.18 -7.65 16.26
C LYS A 205 26.24 -6.13 16.39
N ALA A 206 26.86 -5.45 15.43
CA ALA A 206 26.92 -3.99 15.41
C ALA A 206 25.51 -3.38 15.40
N PHE A 207 24.61 -3.92 14.56
CA PHE A 207 23.22 -3.48 14.51
C PHE A 207 22.48 -3.72 15.85
N PHE A 208 22.67 -4.89 16.47
CA PHE A 208 22.08 -5.20 17.76
C PHE A 208 22.54 -4.21 18.84
N GLU A 209 23.85 -3.98 18.95
CA GLU A 209 24.43 -3.12 19.98
C GLU A 209 24.01 -1.64 19.81
N THR A 210 23.97 -1.15 18.58
CA THR A 210 23.69 0.26 18.28
C THR A 210 22.19 0.59 18.27
N HIS A 211 21.32 -0.32 17.84
CA HIS A 211 19.91 0.00 17.60
C HIS A 211 18.93 -0.72 18.55
N LEU A 212 19.27 -1.90 19.08
CA LEU A 212 18.31 -2.74 19.80
C LEU A 212 18.62 -2.92 21.27
N LYS A 213 19.90 -3.01 21.65
CA LYS A 213 20.35 -3.34 23.00
C LYS A 213 19.68 -2.47 24.07
N SER A 214 19.72 -1.16 23.91
CA SER A 214 19.10 -0.22 24.87
C SER A 214 17.59 -0.44 25.00
N ARG A 215 16.87 -0.64 23.90
CA ARG A 215 15.41 -0.88 23.93
C ARG A 215 15.07 -2.19 24.65
N ILE A 216 15.83 -3.25 24.38
CA ILE A 216 15.65 -4.56 25.02
C ILE A 216 15.96 -4.44 26.52
N GLU A 217 17.07 -3.79 26.89
CA GLU A 217 17.42 -3.56 28.30
C GLU A 217 16.35 -2.77 29.04
N GLN A 218 15.77 -1.74 28.43
CA GLN A 218 14.68 -0.97 29.02
C GLN A 218 13.44 -1.83 29.23
N ASN A 219 13.04 -2.62 28.22
CA ASN A 219 11.89 -3.52 28.36
C ASN A 219 12.08 -4.54 29.49
N LEU A 220 13.27 -5.16 29.58
CA LEU A 220 13.59 -6.11 30.64
C LEU A 220 13.60 -5.46 32.03
N LYS A 221 14.09 -4.23 32.15
CA LYS A 221 14.03 -3.47 33.41
C LYS A 221 12.58 -3.20 33.80
N GLN A 222 11.73 -2.80 32.87
CA GLN A 222 10.30 -2.55 33.13
C GLN A 222 9.57 -3.81 33.58
N GLU A 223 9.82 -4.95 32.93
CA GLU A 223 9.25 -6.23 33.33
C GLU A 223 9.67 -6.61 34.76
N LYS A 224 10.97 -6.51 35.08
CA LYS A 224 11.46 -6.76 36.45
C LYS A 224 10.82 -5.83 37.48
N ILE A 225 10.68 -4.55 37.17
CA ILE A 225 10.02 -3.59 38.07
C ILE A 225 8.57 -4.01 38.30
N GLN A 226 7.83 -4.40 37.27
CA GLN A 226 6.45 -4.86 37.42
C GLN A 226 6.36 -6.11 38.31
N THR A 227 7.28 -7.06 38.16
CA THR A 227 7.36 -8.25 39.02
C THR A 227 7.63 -7.88 40.48
N GLU A 228 8.62 -7.02 40.74
CA GLU A 228 8.98 -6.58 42.09
C GLU A 228 7.84 -5.79 42.75
N VAL A 229 7.22 -4.87 42.00
CA VAL A 229 6.05 -4.11 42.47
C VAL A 229 4.90 -5.07 42.79
N SER A 230 4.62 -6.06 41.95
CA SER A 230 3.59 -7.06 42.22
C SER A 230 3.88 -7.83 43.51
N SER A 231 5.11 -8.33 43.68
CA SER A 231 5.52 -9.04 44.89
C SER A 231 5.38 -8.17 46.15
N TYR A 232 5.76 -6.90 46.05
CA TYR A 232 5.62 -5.94 47.15
C TYR A 232 4.16 -5.65 47.48
N LEU A 233 3.31 -5.47 46.46
CA LEU A 233 1.87 -5.28 46.65
C LEU A 233 1.22 -6.48 47.34
N ASP A 234 1.64 -7.70 47.04
CA ASP A 234 1.12 -8.89 47.69
C ASP A 234 1.46 -8.93 49.18
N LYS A 235 2.70 -8.57 49.55
CA LYS A 235 3.12 -8.38 50.96
C LYS A 235 2.32 -7.29 51.67
N LEU A 236 1.99 -6.19 50.98
CA LEU A 236 1.15 -5.14 51.55
C LEU A 236 -0.29 -5.60 51.75
N LYS A 237 -0.86 -6.35 50.80
CA LYS A 237 -2.21 -6.91 50.90
C LYS A 237 -2.35 -7.90 52.04
N GLU A 238 -1.33 -8.71 52.33
CA GLU A 238 -1.32 -9.63 53.48
C GLU A 238 -1.47 -8.89 54.82
N LYS A 239 -0.89 -7.68 54.91
CA LYS A 239 -0.91 -6.85 56.13
C LYS A 239 -2.13 -5.93 56.20
N ALA A 240 -2.84 -5.73 55.10
CA ALA A 240 -3.97 -4.82 55.01
C ALA A 240 -5.30 -5.57 55.17
N LYS A 241 -6.26 -4.98 55.89
CA LYS A 241 -7.67 -5.40 55.79
C LYS A 241 -8.25 -4.88 54.47
N VAL A 242 -8.25 -5.72 53.45
CA VAL A 242 -8.78 -5.38 52.12
C VAL A 242 -10.21 -5.94 51.99
N GLU A 243 -11.21 -5.07 52.05
CA GLU A 243 -12.60 -5.41 51.71
C GLU A 243 -12.78 -5.40 50.18
N ARG A 244 -13.34 -6.47 49.62
CA ARG A 244 -13.56 -6.61 48.17
C ARG A 244 -15.05 -6.65 47.87
N ASN A 245 -15.59 -5.55 47.37
CA ASN A 245 -16.98 -5.47 46.91
C ASN A 245 -17.01 -5.62 45.38
N LEU A 246 -16.72 -6.82 44.90
CA LEU A 246 -17.00 -7.17 43.50
C LEU A 246 -18.51 -7.46 43.36
N PRO A 247 -19.18 -6.91 42.32
CA PRO A 247 -20.59 -7.21 42.04
C PRO A 247 -20.80 -8.65 41.58
#